data_AF-A0AAN9QMI5-F1
#
_entry.id   AF-A0AAN9QMI5-F1
#
_cell.length_a   1.000
_cell.length_b   1.000
_cell.length_c   1.000
_cell.angle_alpha   90.00
_cell.angle_beta   90.00
_cell.angle_gamma   90.00
#
_symmetry.space_group_name_H-M   'P 1'
#
loop_
_entity.id
_entity.type
_entity.pdbx_description
1 polymer ?
#
loop_
_entity_poly.entity_id
_entity_poly.type
_entity_poly.pdbx_seq_one_letter_code
_entity_poly.pdbx_strand_id
1 'polypeptide(L)'
;MTTYTAWYMTIASIIHGQFITFGFACTPLYFVWEKFIGMHDTRNIYLRALVRMAVVIPIWFLAIIFPFFAPINSAVGALLVSFTVYIIPTLAHMLIYIKGSTRQNAAEKLPFFIPSWTVMYIFNAFVLVWVLVVGFGFGGYASTTNIMKQINTFGLFAKCYQCKPSTPPPLPTPPHEH
;
A
#
# COMPACT_ATOMS: atom_id res chain seq x y z
N MET A 1 -40.49 -3.86 11.86
CA MET A 1 -39.75 -2.99 12.81
C MET A 1 -38.30 -3.43 12.96
N THR A 2 -38.01 -4.70 13.26
CA THR A 2 -36.64 -5.23 13.46
C THR A 2 -35.73 -5.19 12.23
N THR A 3 -36.29 -5.36 11.01
CA THR A 3 -35.53 -5.30 9.76
C THR A 3 -34.97 -3.91 9.45
N TYR A 4 -35.77 -2.85 9.61
CA TYR A 4 -35.29 -1.47 9.40
C TYR A 4 -34.21 -1.08 10.41
N THR A 5 -34.40 -1.44 11.69
CA THR A 5 -33.38 -1.19 12.72
C THR A 5 -32.07 -1.93 12.42
N ALA A 6 -32.12 -3.17 11.96
CA ALA A 6 -30.94 -3.92 11.53
C ALA A 6 -30.24 -3.24 10.34
N TRP A 7 -31.00 -2.80 9.32
CA TRP A 7 -30.45 -2.05 8.19
C TRP A 7 -29.76 -0.74 8.61
N TYR A 8 -30.36 0.03 9.51
CA TYR A 8 -29.73 1.25 10.05
C TYR A 8 -28.45 0.96 10.81
N MET A 9 -28.43 -0.10 11.65
CA MET A 9 -27.23 -0.50 12.38
C MET A 9 -26.12 -0.96 11.43
N THR A 10 -26.44 -1.72 10.38
CA THR A 10 -25.46 -2.13 9.36
C THR A 10 -24.87 -0.94 8.61
N ILE A 11 -25.72 0.00 8.16
CA ILE A 11 -25.27 1.22 7.48
C ILE A 11 -24.38 2.05 8.42
N ALA A 12 -24.80 2.23 9.68
CA ALA A 12 -24.01 2.94 10.68
C ALA A 12 -22.67 2.27 10.94
N SER A 13 -22.61 0.94 11.06
CA SER A 13 -21.37 0.17 11.24
C SER A 13 -20.43 0.28 10.04
N ILE A 14 -20.96 0.21 8.81
CA ILE A 14 -20.15 0.37 7.59
C ILE A 14 -19.58 1.79 7.54
N ILE A 15 -20.41 2.81 7.74
CA ILE A 15 -19.98 4.21 7.72
C ILE A 15 -18.90 4.45 8.80
N HIS A 16 -19.16 4.03 10.04
CA HIS A 16 -18.17 4.16 11.12
C HIS A 16 -16.86 3.45 10.79
N GLY A 17 -16.92 2.23 10.25
CA GLY A 17 -15.74 1.47 9.85
C GLY A 17 -14.88 2.24 8.85
N GLN A 18 -15.48 2.78 7.79
CA GLN A 18 -14.74 3.53 6.77
C GLN A 18 -14.14 4.84 7.30
N PHE A 19 -14.87 5.56 8.15
CA PHE A 19 -14.35 6.78 8.78
C PHE A 19 -13.20 6.50 9.74
N ILE A 20 -13.28 5.43 10.53
CA ILE A 20 -12.21 5.03 11.45
C ILE A 20 -10.97 4.61 10.66
N THR A 21 -11.12 3.78 9.62
CA THR A 21 -10.00 3.34 8.78
C THR A 21 -9.33 4.52 8.06
N PHE A 22 -10.13 5.44 7.51
CA PHE A 22 -9.60 6.66 6.89
C PHE A 22 -8.85 7.53 7.92
N GLY A 23 -9.45 7.76 9.09
CA GLY A 23 -8.81 8.50 10.17
C GLY A 23 -7.48 7.88 10.59
N PHE A 24 -7.43 6.57 10.77
CA PHE A 24 -6.21 5.85 11.17
C PHE A 24 -5.11 5.93 10.10
N ALA A 25 -5.47 5.81 8.82
CA ALA A 25 -4.52 5.90 7.71
C ALA A 25 -3.99 7.32 7.49
N CYS A 26 -4.84 8.34 7.60
CA CYS A 26 -4.45 9.74 7.33
C CYS A 26 -3.77 10.43 8.52
N THR A 27 -4.01 9.98 9.75
CA THR A 27 -3.40 10.56 10.95
C THR A 27 -1.86 10.62 10.91
N PRO A 28 -1.11 9.54 10.61
CA PRO A 28 0.35 9.61 10.51
C PRO A 28 0.81 10.54 9.38
N LEU A 29 0.08 10.57 8.26
CA LEU A 29 0.35 11.48 7.14
C LEU A 29 0.19 12.95 7.56
N TYR A 30 -0.88 13.28 8.30
CA TYR A 30 -1.07 14.63 8.84
C TYR A 30 0.06 15.02 9.79
N PHE A 31 0.53 14.12 10.64
CA PHE A 31 1.64 14.43 11.54
C PHE A 31 2.94 14.70 10.79
N VAL A 32 3.28 13.89 9.80
CA VAL A 32 4.46 14.09 8.96
C VAL A 32 4.35 15.40 8.17
N TRP A 33 3.18 15.69 7.62
CA TRP A 33 2.92 16.90 6.86
C TRP A 33 2.95 18.18 7.72
N GLU A 34 2.32 18.14 8.90
CA GLU A 34 2.37 19.24 9.87
C GLU A 34 3.81 19.54 10.31
N LYS A 35 4.63 18.49 10.47
CA LYS A 35 6.05 18.63 10.79
C LYS A 35 6.85 19.18 9.60
N PHE A 36 6.54 18.78 8.38
CA PHE A 36 7.17 19.29 7.16
C PHE A 36 6.89 20.79 6.94
N ILE A 37 5.67 21.24 7.22
CA ILE A 37 5.28 22.66 7.12
C ILE A 37 5.74 23.49 8.34
N GLY A 38 6.22 22.84 9.42
CA GLY A 38 6.67 23.54 10.63
C GLY A 38 5.53 24.15 11.44
N MET A 39 4.29 23.75 11.18
CA MET A 39 3.08 24.31 11.80
C MET A 39 2.71 23.64 13.14
N HIS A 40 3.66 22.92 13.75
CA HIS A 40 3.43 22.02 14.88
C HIS A 40 2.95 22.73 16.16
N ASP A 41 3.23 24.03 16.30
CA ASP A 41 2.99 24.80 17.53
C ASP A 41 1.88 25.88 17.39
N THR A 42 1.17 25.91 16.26
CA THR A 42 0.15 26.95 16.04
C THR A 42 -1.16 26.61 16.76
N ARG A 43 -1.62 27.52 17.65
CA ARG A 43 -2.87 27.38 18.43
C ARG A 43 -4.15 27.50 17.58
N ASN A 44 -4.05 28.00 16.35
CA ASN A 44 -5.20 28.20 15.45
C ASN A 44 -5.64 26.89 14.77
N ILE A 45 -6.76 26.34 15.24
CA ILE A 45 -7.37 25.11 14.72
C ILE A 45 -7.74 25.23 13.23
N TYR A 46 -8.21 26.40 12.77
CA TYR A 46 -8.59 26.62 11.38
C TYR A 46 -7.41 26.52 10.40
N LEU A 47 -6.26 27.10 10.75
CA LEU A 47 -5.04 27.02 9.94
C LEU A 47 -4.58 25.56 9.82
N ARG A 48 -4.62 24.83 10.95
CA ARG A 48 -4.28 23.41 11.02
C ARG A 48 -5.22 22.55 10.17
N ALA A 49 -6.52 22.85 10.16
CA ALA A 49 -7.49 22.17 9.32
C ALA A 49 -7.21 22.40 7.82
N LEU A 50 -6.92 23.64 7.39
CA LEU A 50 -6.59 23.94 6.00
C LEU A 50 -5.33 23.20 5.52
N VAL A 51 -4.31 23.12 6.38
CA VAL A 51 -3.08 22.38 6.06
C VAL A 51 -3.33 20.87 5.90
N ARG A 52 -4.23 20.29 6.69
CA ARG A 52 -4.64 18.88 6.53
C ARG A 52 -5.42 18.65 5.25
N MET A 53 -6.29 19.59 4.86
CA MET A 53 -7.04 19.50 3.60
C MET A 53 -6.12 19.42 2.38
N ALA A 54 -4.96 20.11 2.41
CA ALA A 54 -3.97 20.02 1.35
C ALA A 54 -3.39 18.61 1.13
N VAL A 55 -3.42 17.74 2.14
CA VAL A 55 -3.01 16.33 2.04
C VAL A 55 -4.15 15.46 1.49
N VAL A 56 -5.38 15.73 1.91
CA VAL A 56 -6.55 14.94 1.51
C VAL A 56 -6.91 15.16 0.05
N ILE A 57 -6.82 16.40 -0.44
CA ILE A 57 -7.25 16.75 -1.81
C ILE A 57 -6.50 15.92 -2.86
N PRO A 58 -5.16 15.79 -2.84
CA PRO A 58 -4.44 14.93 -3.78
C PRO A 58 -4.80 13.44 -3.64
N ILE A 59 -4.97 12.93 -2.42
CA ILE A 59 -5.33 11.52 -2.18
C ILE A 59 -6.72 11.24 -2.77
N TRP A 60 -7.67 12.13 -2.51
CA TRP A 60 -9.04 12.05 -3.03
C TRP A 60 -9.07 12.14 -4.56
N PHE A 61 -8.32 13.08 -5.14
CA PHE A 61 -8.22 13.24 -6.59
C PHE A 61 -7.59 12.02 -7.27
N LEU A 62 -6.50 11.49 -6.70
CA LEU A 62 -5.85 10.28 -7.21
C LEU A 62 -6.77 9.05 -7.11
N ALA A 63 -7.58 8.96 -6.05
CA ALA A 63 -8.57 7.90 -5.89
C ALA A 63 -9.69 7.96 -6.95
N ILE A 64 -10.06 9.15 -7.44
CA ILE A 64 -11.04 9.32 -8.52
C ILE A 64 -10.45 8.89 -9.88
N ILE A 65 -9.19 9.23 -10.14
CA ILE A 65 -8.52 8.91 -11.41
C ILE A 65 -8.18 7.42 -11.50
N PHE A 66 -7.68 6.81 -10.42
CA PHE A 66 -7.20 5.43 -10.43
C PHE A 66 -7.91 4.56 -9.38
N PRO A 67 -9.08 3.98 -9.69
CA PRO A 67 -9.81 3.08 -8.78
C PRO A 67 -9.20 1.66 -8.71
N PHE A 68 -7.88 1.52 -8.89
CA PHE A 68 -7.20 0.23 -9.01
C PHE A 68 -6.55 -0.21 -7.70
N PHE A 69 -7.37 -0.55 -6.70
CA PHE A 69 -6.89 -0.90 -5.35
C PHE A 69 -5.91 -2.08 -5.34
N ALA A 70 -6.13 -3.10 -6.17
CA ALA A 70 -5.28 -4.29 -6.17
C ALA A 70 -3.86 -4.02 -6.71
N PRO A 71 -3.67 -3.42 -7.90
CA PRO A 71 -2.32 -3.07 -8.37
C PRO A 71 -1.64 -1.99 -7.53
N ILE A 72 -2.38 -1.03 -6.97
CA ILE A 72 -1.80 -0.02 -6.07
C ILE A 72 -1.25 -0.68 -4.81
N ASN A 73 -2.03 -1.53 -4.15
CA ASN A 73 -1.59 -2.22 -2.93
C ASN A 73 -0.38 -3.14 -3.21
N SER A 74 -0.38 -3.83 -4.35
CA SER A 74 0.76 -4.65 -4.77
C SER A 74 2.01 -3.82 -5.06
N ALA A 75 1.87 -2.64 -5.69
CA ALA A 75 3.00 -1.76 -5.98
C ALA A 75 3.59 -1.18 -4.70
N VAL A 76 2.74 -0.68 -3.80
CA VAL A 76 3.16 -0.17 -2.49
C VAL A 76 3.80 -1.28 -1.66
N GLY A 77 3.28 -2.51 -1.72
CA GLY A 77 3.90 -3.67 -1.09
C GLY A 77 5.28 -3.99 -1.65
N ALA A 78 5.39 -4.15 -2.98
CA ALA A 78 6.64 -4.50 -3.65
C ALA A 78 7.75 -3.45 -3.44
N LEU A 79 7.39 -2.17 -3.32
CA LEU A 79 8.32 -1.07 -3.10
C LEU A 79 8.51 -0.82 -1.60
N LEU A 80 7.51 -0.26 -0.94
CA LEU A 80 7.62 0.31 0.40
C LEU A 80 7.89 -0.77 1.45
N VAL A 81 7.18 -1.90 1.38
CA VAL A 81 7.35 -2.99 2.37
C VAL A 81 8.69 -3.69 2.17
N SER A 82 9.10 -3.95 0.93
CA SER A 82 10.42 -4.53 0.65
C SER A 82 11.56 -3.69 1.22
N PHE A 83 11.51 -2.36 1.05
CA PHE A 83 12.54 -1.48 1.59
C PHE A 83 12.52 -1.39 3.12
N THR A 84 11.34 -1.18 3.71
CA THR A 84 11.22 -0.88 5.14
C THR A 84 11.32 -2.10 6.03
N VAL A 85 10.79 -3.25 5.60
CA VAL A 85 10.71 -4.46 6.43
C VAL A 85 11.90 -5.39 6.20
N TYR A 86 12.48 -5.41 5.00
CA TYR A 86 13.55 -6.35 4.66
C TYR A 86 14.88 -5.67 4.37
N ILE A 87 14.95 -4.77 3.38
CA ILE A 87 16.24 -4.22 2.91
C ILE A 87 16.90 -3.36 4.00
N ILE A 88 16.17 -2.38 4.58
CA ILE A 88 16.73 -1.48 5.59
C ILE A 88 17.18 -2.25 6.84
N PRO A 89 16.37 -3.13 7.46
CA PRO A 89 16.79 -3.85 8.66
C PRO A 89 17.96 -4.81 8.42
N THR A 90 17.96 -5.55 7.31
CA THR A 90 19.07 -6.48 6.99
C THR A 90 20.36 -5.74 6.68
N LEU A 91 20.28 -4.61 5.96
CA LEU A 91 21.43 -3.76 5.70
C LEU A 91 21.95 -3.12 6.97
N ALA A 92 21.08 -2.59 7.82
CA ALA A 92 21.45 -2.01 9.11
C ALA A 92 22.16 -3.06 10.00
N HIS A 93 21.60 -4.27 10.07
CA HIS A 93 22.21 -5.37 10.82
C HIS A 93 23.61 -5.70 10.27
N MET A 94 23.76 -5.82 8.95
CA MET A 94 25.06 -6.05 8.32
C MET A 94 26.06 -4.92 8.62
N LEU A 95 25.65 -3.65 8.52
CA LEU A 95 26.52 -2.50 8.76
C LEU A 95 26.95 -2.38 10.23
N ILE A 96 26.04 -2.64 11.17
CA ILE A 96 26.32 -2.56 12.61
C ILE A 96 27.30 -3.67 13.03
N TYR A 97 27.12 -4.89 12.53
CA TYR A 97 27.90 -6.07 12.92
C TYR A 97 29.08 -6.38 11.99
N ILE A 98 29.48 -5.45 11.11
CA ILE A 98 30.76 -5.57 10.38
C ILE A 98 31.95 -5.48 11.34
N LYS A 99 31.89 -4.61 12.36
CA LYS A 99 33.00 -4.40 13.30
C LYS A 99 33.03 -5.49 14.37
N GLY A 100 34.22 -6.06 14.61
CA GLY A 100 34.44 -7.09 15.63
C GLY A 100 34.16 -6.63 17.06
N SER A 101 34.38 -5.34 17.36
CA SER A 101 34.07 -4.74 18.67
C SER A 101 32.58 -4.71 18.98
N THR A 102 31.72 -4.50 17.98
CA THR A 102 30.26 -4.52 18.14
C THR A 102 29.73 -5.93 18.36
N ARG A 103 30.39 -6.95 17.78
CA ARG A 103 30.02 -8.37 17.96
C ARG A 103 30.26 -8.85 19.39
N GLN A 104 31.31 -8.36 20.04
CA GLN A 104 31.67 -8.72 21.42
C GLN A 104 30.79 -8.03 22.46
N ASN A 105 30.32 -6.82 22.16
CA ASN A 105 29.44 -6.02 23.02
C ASN A 105 27.94 -6.16 22.68
N ALA A 106 27.56 -7.13 21.84
CA ALA A 106 26.18 -7.34 21.44
C ALA A 106 25.35 -7.81 22.64
N ALA A 107 24.29 -7.07 22.99
CA ALA A 107 23.37 -7.41 24.07
C ALA A 107 22.62 -8.73 23.80
N GLU A 108 22.37 -9.03 22.52
CA GLU A 108 21.74 -10.27 22.07
C GLU A 108 22.78 -11.12 21.33
N LYS A 109 23.18 -12.23 21.96
CA LYS A 109 24.07 -13.22 21.33
C LYS A 109 23.28 -14.03 20.30
N LEU A 110 23.99 -14.64 19.34
CA LEU A 110 23.33 -15.44 18.32
C LEU A 110 22.39 -16.49 18.94
N PRO A 111 21.22 -16.73 18.32
CA PRO A 111 20.31 -17.78 18.77
C PRO A 111 21.05 -19.13 18.82
N PHE A 112 20.70 -19.97 19.78
CA PHE A 112 21.37 -21.24 20.09
C PHE A 112 21.63 -22.13 18.86
N PHE A 113 20.79 -22.02 17.83
CA PHE A 113 20.86 -22.81 16.60
C PHE A 113 21.88 -22.30 15.56
N ILE A 114 22.34 -21.05 15.63
CA ILE A 114 23.28 -20.48 14.65
C ILE A 114 24.58 -20.08 15.39
N PRO A 115 25.63 -20.89 15.37
CA PRO A 115 26.83 -20.63 16.17
C PRO A 115 27.80 -19.61 15.54
N SER A 116 27.54 -19.10 14.33
CA SER A 116 28.49 -18.26 13.59
C SER A 116 27.88 -16.97 13.04
N TRP A 117 28.51 -15.84 13.37
CA TRP A 117 28.20 -14.51 12.79
C TRP A 117 28.36 -14.48 11.26
N THR A 118 29.26 -15.31 10.71
CA THR A 118 29.44 -15.44 9.26
C THR A 118 28.22 -16.05 8.59
N VAL A 119 27.60 -17.06 9.22
CA VAL A 119 26.35 -17.67 8.73
C VAL A 119 25.20 -16.67 8.78
N MET A 120 25.11 -15.89 9.86
CA MET A 120 24.13 -14.81 9.97
C MET A 120 24.32 -13.73 8.90
N TYR A 121 25.56 -13.39 8.56
CA TYR A 121 25.87 -12.43 7.49
C TYR A 121 25.45 -12.98 6.12
N ILE A 122 25.81 -14.23 5.81
CA ILE A 122 25.43 -14.90 4.55
C ILE A 122 23.90 -14.99 4.42
N PHE A 123 23.20 -15.35 5.49
CA PHE A 123 21.75 -15.41 5.49
C PHE A 123 21.11 -14.04 5.24
N ASN A 124 21.56 -12.98 5.93
CA ASN A 124 21.07 -11.63 5.70
C ASN A 124 21.38 -11.12 4.28
N ALA A 125 22.58 -11.42 3.75
CA ALA A 125 22.94 -11.08 2.38
C ALA A 125 22.07 -11.83 1.35
N PHE A 126 21.77 -13.11 1.60
CA PHE A 126 20.84 -13.89 0.78
C PHE A 126 19.44 -13.29 0.79
N VAL A 127 18.88 -12.98 1.98
CA VAL A 127 17.55 -12.35 2.10
C VAL A 127 17.52 -10.99 1.38
N LEU A 128 18.55 -10.17 1.54
CA LEU A 128 18.64 -8.86 0.88
C LEU A 128 18.64 -9.00 -0.65
N VAL A 129 19.46 -9.89 -1.21
CA VAL A 129 19.51 -10.12 -2.67
C VAL A 129 18.20 -10.74 -3.16
N TRP A 130 17.67 -11.72 -2.44
CA TRP A 130 16.41 -12.38 -2.79
C TRP A 130 15.25 -11.39 -2.82
N VAL A 131 15.10 -10.55 -1.80
CA VAL A 131 14.02 -9.56 -1.73
C VAL A 131 14.20 -8.47 -2.79
N LEU A 132 15.44 -8.06 -3.10
CA LEU A 132 15.70 -7.13 -4.21
C LEU A 132 15.30 -7.72 -5.56
N VAL A 133 15.65 -8.97 -5.84
CA VAL A 133 15.37 -9.61 -7.14
C VAL A 133 13.89 -10.01 -7.25
N VAL A 134 13.37 -10.74 -6.27
CA VAL A 134 12.02 -11.32 -6.30
C VAL A 134 10.97 -10.31 -5.86
N GLY A 135 11.19 -9.62 -4.75
CA GLY A 135 10.24 -8.65 -4.20
C GLY A 135 10.19 -7.38 -5.06
N PHE A 136 11.30 -6.67 -5.15
CA PHE A 136 11.36 -5.40 -5.87
C PHE A 136 11.41 -5.59 -7.39
N GLY A 137 12.27 -6.48 -7.90
CA GLY A 137 12.43 -6.73 -9.33
C GLY A 137 11.17 -7.34 -9.97
N PHE A 138 10.93 -8.62 -9.72
CA PHE A 138 9.79 -9.33 -10.32
C PHE A 138 8.44 -8.82 -9.82
N GLY A 139 8.29 -8.60 -8.50
CA GLY A 139 7.05 -8.08 -7.91
C GLY A 139 6.72 -6.67 -8.39
N GLY A 140 7.72 -5.77 -8.43
CA GLY A 140 7.56 -4.43 -8.97
C GLY A 140 7.22 -4.43 -10.46
N TYR A 141 7.91 -5.25 -11.26
CA TYR A 141 7.64 -5.38 -12.69
C TYR A 141 6.22 -5.89 -12.99
N ALA A 142 5.78 -6.95 -12.30
CA ALA A 142 4.43 -7.48 -12.44
C ALA A 142 3.36 -6.46 -12.03
N SER A 143 3.61 -5.68 -10.98
CA SER A 143 2.67 -4.65 -10.53
C SER A 143 2.56 -3.49 -11.51
N THR A 144 3.69 -2.97 -12.00
CA THR A 144 3.70 -1.84 -12.95
C THR A 144 3.11 -2.23 -14.30
N THR A 145 3.38 -3.44 -14.79
CA THR A 145 2.78 -3.94 -16.04
C THR A 145 1.28 -4.16 -15.91
N ASN A 146 0.78 -4.62 -14.75
CA ASN A 146 -0.65 -4.69 -14.48
C ASN A 146 -1.31 -3.30 -14.43
N ILE A 147 -0.64 -2.32 -13.82
CA ILE A 147 -1.12 -0.92 -13.83
C ILE A 147 -1.19 -0.39 -15.26
N MET A 148 -0.12 -0.52 -16.05
CA MET A 148 -0.10 -0.08 -17.44
C MET A 148 -1.19 -0.75 -18.28
N LYS A 149 -1.40 -2.06 -18.10
CA LYS A 149 -2.47 -2.80 -18.79
C LYS A 149 -3.85 -2.27 -18.41
N GLN A 150 -4.08 -1.96 -17.14
CA GLN A 150 -5.36 -1.40 -16.68
C GLN A 150 -5.58 0.03 -17.19
N ILE A 151 -4.54 0.85 -17.23
CA ILE A 151 -4.60 2.19 -17.83
C ILE A 151 -4.93 2.11 -19.32
N ASN A 152 -4.28 1.21 -20.06
CA ASN A 152 -4.53 1.02 -21.49
C ASN A 152 -5.92 0.44 -21.78
N THR A 153 -6.49 -0.35 -20.87
CA THR A 153 -7.80 -1.00 -21.05
C THR A 153 -8.96 -0.07 -20.66
N PHE A 154 -8.83 0.67 -19.56
CA PHE A 154 -9.92 1.47 -18.98
C PHE A 154 -9.77 2.98 -19.22
N GLY A 155 -8.60 3.44 -19.68
CA GLY A 155 -8.26 4.86 -19.77
C GLY A 155 -7.92 5.48 -18.40
N LEU A 156 -7.45 6.73 -18.40
CA LEU A 156 -7.20 7.54 -17.19
C LEU A 156 -8.48 7.87 -16.41
N PHE A 157 -9.65 7.69 -17.02
CA PHE A 157 -10.94 7.81 -16.38
C PHE A 157 -11.78 6.60 -16.80
N ALA A 158 -11.87 5.59 -15.94
CA ALA A 158 -12.73 4.45 -16.20
C ALA A 158 -14.18 4.92 -16.30
N LYS A 159 -14.77 4.91 -17.50
CA LYS A 159 -16.20 5.25 -17.71
C LYS A 159 -17.15 4.31 -16.96
N CYS A 160 -16.70 3.12 -16.56
CA CYS A 160 -17.49 2.16 -15.78
C CYS A 160 -16.58 1.16 -15.05
N TYR A 161 -16.66 1.08 -13.73
CA TYR A 161 -16.03 0.04 -12.91
C TYR A 161 -16.92 -1.23 -12.96
N GLN A 162 -16.36 -2.40 -13.25
CA GLN A 162 -17.09 -3.69 -13.33
C GLN A 162 -18.19 -3.80 -14.42
N CYS A 163 -18.13 -3.04 -15.51
CA CYS A 163 -19.03 -3.33 -16.63
C CYS A 163 -18.73 -4.73 -17.20
N LYS A 164 -19.75 -5.60 -17.27
CA LYS A 164 -19.66 -6.87 -18.00
C LYS A 164 -19.30 -6.58 -19.46
N PRO A 165 -18.40 -7.36 -20.11
CA PRO A 165 -18.19 -7.23 -21.54
C PRO A 165 -19.54 -7.39 -22.24
N SER A 166 -19.86 -6.44 -23.12
CA SER A 166 -21.07 -6.46 -23.93
C SER A 166 -21.12 -7.79 -24.67
N THR A 167 -22.12 -8.63 -24.38
CA THR A 167 -22.45 -9.76 -25.24
C THR A 167 -22.64 -9.20 -26.66
N PRO A 168 -21.99 -9.75 -27.70
CA PRO A 168 -22.26 -9.31 -29.07
C PRO A 168 -23.76 -9.44 -29.35
N PRO A 169 -24.36 -8.50 -30.11
CA PRO A 169 -25.79 -8.52 -30.37
C PRO A 169 -26.20 -9.86 -31.00
N PRO A 170 -27.36 -10.42 -30.62
CA PRO A 170 -27.83 -11.67 -31.20
C PRO A 170 -27.95 -11.51 -32.72
N LEU A 171 -27.43 -12.48 -33.47
CA LEU A 171 -27.59 -12.53 -34.92
C LEU A 171 -29.09 -12.45 -35.27
N PRO A 172 -29.46 -11.71 -36.33
CA PRO A 172 -30.84 -11.66 -36.78
C PRO A 172 -31.31 -13.06 -37.18
N THR A 173 -32.40 -13.50 -36.58
CA THR A 173 -33.12 -14.73 -36.93
C THR A 173 -33.64 -14.63 -38.37
N PRO A 174 -33.52 -15.67 -39.21
CA PRO A 174 -34.07 -15.67 -40.56
C PRO A 174 -35.60 -15.58 -40.53
N PRO A 175 -36.23 -14.92 -41.54
CA PRO A 175 -37.67 -14.75 -41.57
C PRO A 175 -38.35 -16.11 -41.82
N HIS A 176 -39.37 -16.40 -41.01
CA HIS A 176 -40.30 -17.49 -41.26
C HIS A 176 -41.12 -17.17 -42.52
N GLU A 177 -40.88 -17.91 -43.60
CA GLU A 177 -41.81 -18.01 -44.73
C GLU A 177 -43.04 -18.80 -44.29
N HIS A 178 -44.22 -18.22 -44.53
CA HIS A 178 -45.54 -18.85 -44.42
C HIS A 178 -46.07 -19.17 -45.81
#